data_AF-A0A940J740-F1
#
_entry.id   AF-A0A940J740-F1
#
_cell.length_a   1.000
_cell.length_b   1.000
_cell.length_c   1.000
_cell.angle_alpha   90.00
_cell.angle_beta   90.00
_cell.angle_gamma   90.00
#
_symmetry.space_group_name_H-M   'P 1'
#
loop_
_entity.id
_entity.type
_entity.pdbx_description
1 polymer ?
#
loop_
_entity_poly.entity_id
_entity_poly.type
_entity_poly.pdbx_seq_one_letter_code
_entity_poly.pdbx_strand_id
1 'polypeptide(L)'
;MIKSRVLIVADTLFKARALATRLEQHGACEVVGHVTDLASCLLQARTLAPEVVVFDPDSALLRNANARTLILRQHPTLTLQIGVEGPRP
;
A
#
# COMPACT_ATOMS: atom_id res chain seq x y z
N MET A 1 -11.40 18.08 -6.02
CA MET A 1 -10.98 16.74 -6.48
C MET A 1 -10.97 15.82 -5.28
N ILE A 2 -11.56 14.63 -5.38
CA ILE A 2 -11.46 13.60 -4.35
C ILE A 2 -10.09 12.94 -4.54
N LYS A 3 -9.28 12.89 -3.48
CA LYS A 3 -7.98 12.21 -3.48
C LYS A 3 -8.19 10.74 -3.17
N SER A 4 -7.56 9.85 -3.92
CA SER A 4 -7.64 8.41 -3.61
C SER A 4 -6.96 8.11 -2.28
N ARG A 5 -7.62 7.28 -1.46
CA ARG A 5 -7.14 6.87 -0.15
C ARG A 5 -6.21 5.67 -0.29
N VAL A 6 -4.96 5.82 0.12
CA VAL A 6 -3.88 4.84 -0.10
C VAL A 6 -3.39 4.26 1.20
N LEU A 7 -3.35 2.94 1.28
CA LEU A 7 -2.64 2.19 2.33
C LEU A 7 -1.31 1.66 1.77
N ILE A 8 -0.19 1.93 2.44
CA ILE A 8 1.12 1.47 1.99
C ILE A 8 1.54 0.22 2.75
N VAL A 9 2.06 -0.76 2.02
CA VAL A 9 2.64 -1.99 2.54
C VAL A 9 4.12 -2.02 2.22
N ALA A 10 4.98 -1.99 3.23
CA ALA A 10 6.44 -2.08 3.02
C ALA A 10 7.10 -2.82 4.18
N ASP A 11 8.19 -3.55 3.91
CA ASP A 11 8.85 -4.37 4.94
C ASP A 11 9.45 -3.54 6.09
N THR A 12 9.63 -2.23 5.90
CA THR A 12 10.10 -1.30 6.93
C THR A 12 9.32 0.02 6.91
N LEU A 13 9.21 0.66 8.07
CA LEU A 13 8.62 2.00 8.20
C LEU A 13 9.38 3.07 7.39
N PHE A 14 10.70 2.90 7.23
CA PHE A 14 11.51 3.80 6.42
C PHE A 14 11.08 3.77 4.95
N LYS A 15 10.93 2.58 4.37
CA LYS A 15 10.45 2.39 2.99
C LYS A 15 9.02 2.91 2.82
N ALA A 16 8.14 2.60 3.78
CA ALA A 16 6.76 3.09 3.76
C ALA A 16 6.70 4.62 3.72
N ARG A 17 7.49 5.30 4.57
CA ARG A 17 7.56 6.77 4.60
C ARG A 17 8.15 7.34 3.32
N ALA A 18 9.22 6.75 2.78
CA ALA A 18 9.81 7.20 1.52
C ALA A 18 8.80 7.11 0.36
N LEU A 19 8.01 6.04 0.31
CA LEU A 19 6.93 5.88 -0.67
C LEU A 19 5.80 6.88 -0.44
N ALA A 20 5.40 7.10 0.81
CA ALA A 20 4.37 8.08 1.18
C ALA A 20 4.74 9.49 0.73
N THR A 21 5.96 9.94 1.03
CA THR A 21 6.46 11.26 0.62
C THR A 21 6.39 11.43 -0.91
N ARG A 22 6.76 10.40 -1.68
CA ARG A 22 6.67 10.45 -3.15
C ARG A 22 5.22 10.53 -3.63
N LEU A 23 4.34 9.73 -3.06
CA LEU A 23 2.92 9.71 -3.41
C LEU A 23 2.23 11.05 -3.09
N GLU A 24 2.56 11.64 -1.94
CA GLU A 24 2.04 12.94 -1.52
C GLU A 24 2.56 14.09 -2.38
N GLN A 25 3.81 14.03 -2.87
CA GLN A 25 4.39 15.01 -3.79
C GLN A 25 3.60 15.12 -5.11
N HIS A 26 2.99 14.03 -5.58
CA HIS A 26 2.14 14.05 -6.78
C HIS A 26 0.75 14.65 -6.53
N GLY A 27 0.34 14.83 -5.27
CA GLY A 27 -0.93 15.48 -4.90
C GLY A 27 -2.21 14.71 -5.24
N ALA A 28 -2.11 13.56 -5.92
CA ALA A 28 -3.24 12.78 -6.43
C ALA A 28 -3.88 11.84 -5.39
N CYS A 29 -3.18 11.58 -4.28
CA CYS A 29 -3.63 10.64 -3.26
C CYS A 29 -3.40 11.15 -1.84
N GLU A 30 -4.10 10.53 -0.90
CA GLU A 30 -3.97 10.71 0.54
C GLU A 30 -3.48 9.39 1.13
N VAL A 31 -2.34 9.41 1.83
CA VAL A 31 -1.84 8.22 2.51
C VAL A 31 -2.53 8.09 3.86
N VAL A 32 -3.37 7.08 4.01
CA VAL A 32 -4.21 6.91 5.21
C VAL A 32 -3.56 6.02 6.27
N GLY A 33 -2.53 5.26 5.89
CA GLY A 33 -1.82 4.36 6.79
C GLY A 33 -0.64 3.66 6.14
N HIS A 34 0.18 3.06 7.00
CA HIS A 34 1.33 2.23 6.63
C HIS A 34 1.31 0.94 7.45
N VAL A 35 1.65 -0.17 6.82
CA VAL A 35 1.72 -1.50 7.45
C VAL A 35 2.96 -2.26 6.97
N THR A 36 3.47 -3.16 7.80
CA THR A 36 4.67 -3.95 7.53
C THR A 36 4.42 -5.44 7.40
N ASP A 37 3.19 -5.88 7.67
CA ASP A 37 2.80 -7.29 7.69
C ASP A 37 1.36 -7.49 7.18
N LEU A 38 1.03 -8.73 6.83
CA LEU A 38 -0.28 -9.08 6.27
C LEU A 38 -1.43 -8.87 7.25
N ALA A 39 -1.24 -9.20 8.53
CA ALA A 39 -2.31 -9.11 9.52
C ALA A 39 -2.70 -7.64 9.75
N SER A 40 -1.71 -6.77 9.90
CA SER A 40 -1.89 -5.32 9.96
C SER A 40 -2.52 -4.78 8.68
N CYS A 41 -2.12 -5.28 7.50
CA CYS A 41 -2.71 -4.89 6.22
C CYS A 41 -4.21 -5.17 6.15
N LEU A 42 -4.64 -6.39 6.52
CA LEU A 42 -6.07 -6.76 6.50
C LEU A 42 -6.86 -5.95 7.53
N LEU A 43 -6.31 -5.77 8.73
CA LEU A 43 -6.94 -4.98 9.78
C LEU A 43 -7.12 -3.51 9.35
N GLN A 44 -6.07 -2.88 8.82
CA GLN A 44 -6.14 -1.49 8.38
C GLN A 44 -6.96 -1.31 7.10
N ALA A 45 -6.93 -2.26 6.17
CA ALA A 45 -7.81 -2.24 4.99
C ALA A 45 -9.29 -2.22 5.40
N ARG A 46 -9.66 -2.95 6.46
CA ARG A 46 -11.01 -2.92 7.01
C ARG A 46 -11.33 -1.62 7.73
N THR A 47 -10.42 -1.10 8.54
CA THR A 47 -10.68 0.06 9.42
C THR A 47 -10.62 1.39 8.66
N LEU A 48 -9.65 1.54 7.75
CA LEU A 48 -9.39 2.80 7.06
C LEU A 48 -10.13 2.92 5.72
N ALA A 49 -10.69 1.81 5.24
CA ALA A 49 -11.33 1.68 3.93
C ALA A 49 -10.54 2.41 2.82
N PRO A 50 -9.27 2.02 2.58
CA PRO A 50 -8.52 2.58 1.46
C PRO A 50 -9.16 2.15 0.14
N GLU A 51 -8.89 2.90 -0.93
CA GLU A 51 -9.26 2.52 -2.30
C GLU A 51 -8.13 1.72 -2.97
N VAL A 52 -6.89 2.04 -2.58
CA VAL A 52 -5.68 1.48 -3.17
C VAL A 52 -4.75 0.99 -2.07
N VAL A 53 -4.19 -0.19 -2.27
CA VAL A 53 -3.06 -0.71 -1.48
C VAL A 53 -1.82 -0.68 -2.37
N VAL A 54 -0.81 0.07 -1.95
CA VAL A 54 0.46 0.18 -2.67
C VAL A 54 1.53 -0.63 -1.94
N PHE A 55 2.11 -1.61 -2.63
CA PHE A 55 3.22 -2.40 -2.12
C PHE A 55 4.56 -1.79 -2.49
N ASP A 56 5.50 -1.76 -1.55
CA ASP A 56 6.93 -1.65 -1.85
C ASP A 56 7.30 -2.78 -2.84
N PRO A 57 8.02 -2.48 -3.93
CA PRO A 57 8.32 -3.46 -4.98
C PRO A 57 9.18 -4.62 -4.48
N ASP A 58 9.98 -4.37 -3.44
CA ASP A 58 10.81 -5.39 -2.81
C ASP A 58 10.12 -6.11 -1.65
N SER A 59 8.85 -5.78 -1.35
CA SER A 59 8.18 -6.35 -0.19
C SER A 59 8.05 -7.87 -0.29
N ALA A 60 8.37 -8.56 0.80
CA ALA A 60 8.13 -10.01 0.91
C ALA A 60 6.64 -10.37 0.75
N LEU A 61 5.73 -9.48 1.16
CA LEU A 61 4.29 -9.68 1.02
C LEU A 61 3.84 -9.68 -0.44
N LEU A 62 4.47 -8.84 -1.28
CA LEU A 62 4.15 -8.78 -2.70
C LEU A 62 4.48 -10.10 -3.42
N ARG A 63 5.58 -10.76 -3.00
CA ARG A 63 6.00 -12.07 -3.51
C ARG A 63 5.12 -13.23 -3.03
N ASN A 64 4.32 -13.01 -1.99
CA ASN A 64 3.42 -14.03 -1.45
C ASN A 64 2.07 -14.02 -2.19
N ALA A 65 1.90 -14.94 -3.15
CA ALA A 65 0.66 -15.07 -3.92
C ALA A 65 -0.59 -15.33 -3.04
N ASN A 66 -0.42 -16.02 -1.91
CA ASN A 66 -1.51 -16.28 -0.98
C ASN A 66 -1.92 -14.99 -0.24
N ALA A 67 -0.97 -14.13 0.12
CA ALA A 67 -1.25 -12.84 0.76
C ALA A 67 -2.10 -11.94 -0.14
N ARG A 68 -1.71 -11.79 -1.41
CA ARG A 68 -2.47 -11.01 -2.40
C ARG A 68 -3.88 -11.55 -2.62
N THR A 69 -4.00 -12.87 -2.78
CA THR A 69 -5.29 -13.54 -2.98
C THR A 69 -6.20 -13.34 -1.77
N LEU A 70 -5.64 -13.40 -0.56
CA LEU A 70 -6.39 -13.19 0.67
C LEU A 70 -6.92 -11.75 0.79
N ILE A 71 -6.08 -10.75 0.48
CA ILE A 71 -6.48 -9.33 0.51
C ILE A 71 -7.64 -9.09 -0.46
N LEU A 72 -7.53 -9.55 -1.71
CA LEU A 72 -8.58 -9.37 -2.72
C LEU A 72 -9.87 -10.12 -2.36
N ARG A 73 -9.77 -11.29 -1.73
CA ARG A 73 -10.96 -12.05 -1.28
C ARG A 73 -11.69 -11.35 -0.14
N GLN A 74 -10.97 -10.75 0.80
CA GLN A 74 -11.59 -10.04 1.93
C GLN A 74 -12.03 -8.63 1.55
N HIS A 75 -11.40 -8.03 0.53
CA HIS A 75 -11.65 -6.67 0.09
C HIS A 75 -11.68 -6.60 -1.45
N PRO A 76 -12.77 -7.07 -2.08
CA PRO A 76 -12.85 -7.18 -3.54
C PRO A 76 -12.87 -5.84 -4.27
N THR A 77 -13.13 -4.74 -3.57
CA THR A 77 -13.12 -3.37 -4.11
C THR A 77 -11.74 -2.71 -4.07
N LEU A 78 -10.74 -3.34 -3.44
CA LEU A 78 -9.39 -2.77 -3.37
C LEU A 78 -8.64 -2.95 -4.67
N THR A 79 -7.97 -1.89 -5.08
CA THR A 79 -6.96 -1.96 -6.14
C THR A 79 -5.59 -2.23 -5.51
N LEU A 80 -4.90 -3.28 -5.94
CA LEU A 80 -3.51 -3.52 -5.55
C LEU A 80 -2.58 -2.89 -6.59
N GLN A 81 -1.63 -2.08 -6.13
CA GLN A 81 -0.59 -1.47 -6.96
C GLN A 81 0.80 -1.79 -6.43
N ILE A 82 1.77 -1.81 -7.32
CA ILE A 82 3.19 -1.95 -6.98
C ILE A 82 3.80 -0.56 -7.11
N GLY A 83 4.41 -0.07 -6.05
CA GLY A 83 5.20 1.15 -6.08
C GLY A 83 6.37 0.95 -7.03
N VAL A 84 6.47 1.77 -8.06
CA VAL A 84 7.66 1.79 -8.92
C VAL A 84 8.73 2.61 -8.23
N GLU A 85 9.92 2.04 -8.00
CA GLU A 85 11.09 2.86 -7.69
C GLU A 85 11.36 3.73 -8.92
N GLY A 86 11.20 5.06 -8.78
CA GLY A 86 11.80 6.00 -9.72
C GLY A 86 13.33 5.84 -9.70
N PRO A 87 14.03 6.25 -10.77
CA PRO A 87 15.48 6.09 -10.86
C PRO A 87 16.15 6.65 -9.60
N ARG A 88 17.03 5.84 -8.99
CA ARG A 88 17.89 6.33 -7.90
C ARG A 88 18.80 7.41 -8.50
N PRO A 89 18.89 8.61 -7.89
CA PRO A 89 19.83 9.63 -8.33
C PRO A 89 21.28 9.14 -8.21
#